data_AF-R9ILA3-F1
#
_entry.id   AF-R9ILA3-F1
#
_cell.length_a   1.000
_cell.length_b   1.000
_cell.length_c   1.000
_cell.angle_alpha   90.00
_cell.angle_beta   90.00
_cell.angle_gamma   90.00
#
_symmetry.space_group_name_H-M   'P 1'
#
loop_
_entity.id
_entity.type
_entity.pdbx_description
1 polymer ?
#
loop_
_entity_poly.entity_id
_entity_poly.type
_entity_poly.pdbx_seq_one_letter_code
_entity_poly.pdbx_strand_id
1 'polypeptide(L)' 'MANSNSGSNTSKMAVPQAKEAMNRFKQEVASEIGVPLKEGYNGDLTSAQAGSIGGEMVKKMIMKQEQQMSGGQQ' A
#
# COMPACT_ATOMS: atom_id res chain seq x y z
N MET A 1 5.91 35.76 7.78
CA MET A 1 4.77 34.86 8.05
C MET A 1 4.64 33.88 6.88
N ALA A 2 4.24 32.63 7.17
CA ALA A 2 4.12 31.45 6.29
C ALA A 2 5.39 30.59 6.11
N ASN A 3 5.71 29.82 7.16
CA ASN A 3 6.53 28.61 7.05
C ASN A 3 5.68 27.52 6.39
N SER A 4 5.85 27.30 5.08
CA SER A 4 5.19 26.21 4.36
C SER A 4 5.76 24.87 4.79
N ASN A 5 5.20 24.33 5.87
CA ASN A 5 5.32 22.93 6.23
C ASN A 5 4.57 22.08 5.19
N SER A 6 5.16 21.94 4.00
CA SER A 6 4.74 20.92 3.04
C SER A 6 5.19 19.58 3.61
N GLY A 7 4.34 19.03 4.48
CA GLY A 7 4.47 17.70 5.04
C GLY A 7 4.40 16.69 3.89
N SER A 8 5.55 16.44 3.27
CA SER A 8 5.75 15.26 2.44
C SER A 8 5.63 14.07 3.38
N ASN A 9 4.41 13.59 3.56
CA ASN A 9 4.08 12.31 4.20
C ASN A 9 4.55 11.15 3.30
N THR A 10 5.79 11.21 2.82
CA THR A 10 6.50 10.04 2.33
C THR A 10 6.86 9.23 3.57
N SER A 11 5.98 8.32 3.95
CA SER A 11 6.31 7.24 4.86
C SER A 11 7.59 6.58 4.33
N LYS A 12 8.70 6.80 5.04
CA LYS A 12 10.00 6.24 4.67
C LYS A 12 9.86 4.73 4.73
N MET A 13 9.91 4.07 3.57
CA MET A 13 9.87 2.61 3.49
C MET A 13 11.01 2.04 4.34
N ALA A 14 10.70 1.11 5.24
CA ALA A 14 11.69 0.45 6.09
C ALA A 14 12.74 -0.30 5.26
N VAL A 15 12.32 -0.84 4.11
CA VAL A 15 13.18 -1.47 3.11
C VAL A 15 13.07 -0.66 1.81
N PRO A 16 13.98 0.31 1.57
CA PRO A 16 13.92 1.18 0.40
C PRO A 16 13.92 0.43 -0.94
N GLN A 17 14.65 -0.69 -1.01
CA GLN A 17 14.76 -1.56 -2.19
C GLN A 17 13.41 -2.18 -2.57
N ALA A 18 12.49 -2.35 -1.61
CA ALA A 18 11.16 -2.91 -1.84
C ALA A 18 10.14 -1.86 -2.31
N LYS A 19 10.51 -0.58 -2.41
CA LYS A 19 9.58 0.52 -2.73
C LYS A 19 8.84 0.29 -4.05
N GLU A 20 9.56 -0.15 -5.08
CA GLU A 20 8.95 -0.40 -6.40
C GLU A 20 7.99 -1.59 -6.36
N ALA A 21 8.42 -2.71 -5.75
CA ALA A 21 7.58 -3.89 -5.58
C ALA A 21 6.31 -3.57 -4.77
N MET A 22 6.43 -2.74 -3.73
CA MET A 22 5.29 -2.29 -2.91
C MET A 22 4.35 -1.36 -3.68
N ASN A 23 4.88 -0.52 -4.57
CA ASN A 23 4.04 0.31 -5.44
C ASN A 23 3.25 -0.53 -6.45
N ARG A 24 3.89 -1.54 -7.07
CA ARG A 24 3.20 -2.48 -7.97
C ARG A 24 2.13 -3.26 -7.23
N PHE A 25 2.46 -3.80 -6.06
CA PHE A 25 1.50 -4.53 -5.22
C PHE A 25 0.29 -3.68 -4.84
N LYS A 26 0.49 -2.40 -4.49
CA LYS A 26 -0.60 -1.46 -4.23
C LYS A 26 -1.51 -1.25 -5.44
N GLN A 27 -0.94 -1.14 -6.65
CA GLN A 27 -1.72 -0.98 -7.89
C GLN A 27 -2.52 -2.25 -8.21
N GLU A 28 -1.93 -3.43 -8.03
CA GLU A 28 -2.60 -4.72 -8.20
C GLU A 28 -3.78 -4.84 -7.24
N VAL A 29 -3.56 -4.61 -5.95
CA VAL A 29 -4.62 -4.67 -4.92
C VAL A 29 -5.74 -3.68 -5.21
N ALA A 30 -5.41 -2.44 -5.58
CA ALA A 30 -6.42 -1.44 -5.94
C ALA A 30 -7.28 -1.89 -7.13
N SER A 31 -6.64 -2.50 -8.14
CA SER A 31 -7.33 -3.03 -9.32
C SER A 31 -8.25 -4.19 -8.95
N GLU A 32 -7.82 -5.11 -8.08
CA GLU A 32 -8.62 -6.24 -7.61
C GLU A 32 -9.89 -5.81 -6.86
N ILE A 33 -9.78 -4.77 -6.01
CA ILE A 33 -10.92 -4.27 -5.23
C ILE A 33 -11.73 -3.19 -5.96
N GLY A 34 -11.41 -2.91 -7.24
CA GLY A 34 -12.14 -1.97 -8.08
C GLY A 34 -12.00 -0.50 -7.68
N VAL A 35 -10.93 -0.13 -6.96
CA VAL A 35 -10.67 1.25 -6.57
C VAL A 35 -9.81 1.93 -7.66
N PRO A 36 -10.24 3.06 -8.23
CA PRO A 36 -9.55 3.72 -9.35
C PRO A 36 -8.31 4.50 -8.88
N LEU A 37 -7.29 3.76 -8.44
CA LEU A 37 -6.00 4.33 -8.03
C LEU A 37 -5.18 4.73 -9.26
N LYS A 38 -4.78 6.00 -9.33
CA LYS A 38 -3.96 6.57 -10.41
C LYS A 38 -2.51 6.74 -9.96
N GLU A 39 -1.59 6.74 -10.93
CA GLU A 39 -0.23 7.22 -10.66
C GLU A 39 -0.26 8.75 -10.50
N GLY A 40 0.13 9.22 -9.31
CA GLY A 40 0.13 10.64 -8.97
C GLY A 40 -0.97 11.03 -8.00
N TYR A 41 -1.71 12.09 -8.33
CA TYR A 41 -2.70 12.68 -7.43
C TYR A 41 -3.99 11.84 -7.40
N ASN A 42 -4.41 11.46 -6.19
CA ASN A 42 -5.59 10.64 -5.91
C ASN A 42 -6.56 11.37 -4.97
N GLY A 43 -6.68 12.69 -5.09
CA GLY A 43 -7.55 13.50 -4.21
C GLY A 43 -9.05 13.28 -4.43
N ASP A 44 -9.41 12.58 -5.51
CA ASP A 44 -10.75 12.10 -5.81
C ASP A 44 -11.11 10.81 -5.07
N LEU A 45 -10.14 10.08 -4.51
CA LEU A 45 -10.41 8.90 -3.70
C LEU A 45 -10.94 9.31 -2.33
N THR A 46 -12.05 8.69 -1.93
CA THR A 46 -12.51 8.79 -0.54
C THR A 46 -11.51 8.17 0.42
N SER A 47 -11.46 8.65 1.66
CA SER A 47 -10.61 8.05 2.71
C SER A 47 -10.91 6.56 2.92
N ALA A 48 -12.16 6.15 2.74
CA ALA A 48 -12.57 4.75 2.81
C ALA A 48 -11.96 3.92 1.68
N GLN A 49 -11.96 4.43 0.45
CA GLN A 49 -11.33 3.76 -0.70
C GLN A 49 -9.81 3.64 -0.52
N ALA A 50 -9.13 4.75 -0.18
CA ALA A 50 -7.69 4.72 0.07
C ALA A 50 -7.33 3.77 1.23
N GLY A 51 -8.12 3.78 2.31
CA GLY A 51 -7.98 2.86 3.44
C GLY A 51 -8.20 1.40 3.07
N SER A 52 -9.18 1.10 2.20
CA SER A 52 -9.47 -0.27 1.76
C SER A 52 -8.30 -0.90 1.00
N ILE A 53 -7.58 -0.14 0.17
CA ILE A 53 -6.36 -0.60 -0.50
C ILE A 53 -5.31 -0.97 0.55
N GLY A 54 -5.08 -0.10 1.54
CA GLY A 54 -4.15 -0.33 2.65
C GLY A 54 -4.47 -1.60 3.45
N GLY A 55 -5.74 -1.77 3.81
CA GLY A 55 -6.21 -2.94 4.57
C GLY A 55 -6.05 -4.25 3.80
N GLU A 56 -6.42 -4.26 2.52
CA GLU A 56 -6.31 -5.47 1.69
C GLU A 56 -4.85 -5.84 1.39
N MET A 57 -3.96 -4.85 1.23
CA MET A 57 -2.51 -5.08 1.15
C MET A 57 -2.00 -5.82 2.39
N VAL A 58 -2.34 -5.34 3.59
CA VAL A 58 -1.90 -5.97 4.85
C VAL A 58 -2.47 -7.38 4.99
N LYS A 59 -3.76 -7.56 4.69
CA LYS A 59 -4.41 -8.87 4.74
C LYS A 59 -3.69 -9.89 3.86
N LYS A 60 -3.37 -9.54 2.60
CA LYS A 60 -2.61 -10.39 1.67
C LYS A 60 -1.19 -10.68 2.15
N MET A 61 -0.50 -9.70 2.72
CA MET A 61 0.83 -9.92 3.30
C MET A 61 0.78 -10.93 4.44
N ILE A 62 -0.21 -10.81 5.34
CA ILE A 62 -0.41 -11.76 6.45
C ILE A 62 -0.74 -13.15 5.91
N MET A 63 -1.70 -13.27 4.99
CA MET A 63 -2.05 -14.56 4.39
C MET A 63 -0.82 -15.26 3.77
N LYS A 64 0.03 -14.51 3.04
CA LYS A 64 1.27 -15.06 2.46
C LYS A 64 2.25 -15.50 3.55
N GLN A 65 2.39 -14.72 4.62
CA GLN A 65 3.25 -15.05 5.75
C GLN A 65 2.75 -16.31 6.49
N GLU A 66 1.44 -16.42 6.73
CA GLU A 66 0.81 -17.59 7.33
C GLU A 66 1.03 -18.84 6.47
N GLN A 67 0.86 -18.72 5.15
CA GLN A 67 1.14 -19.81 4.21
C GLN A 67 2.61 -20.25 4.28
N GLN A 68 3.55 -19.31 4.28
CA GLN A 68 4.98 -19.60 4.42
C GLN A 68 5.32 -20.28 5.75
N MET A 69 4.71 -19.83 6.85
CA MET A 69 4.88 -20.43 8.18
C MET A 69 4.29 -21.84 8.25
N SER A 70 3.13 -22.06 7.63
CA SER A 70 2.49 -23.38 7.56
C SER A 70 3.23 -24.38 6.66
N GLY A 71 3.94 -23.89 5.64
CA GLY A 71 4.75 -24.70 4.71
C GLY A 71 6.16 -25.00 5.20
N GLY A 72 6.58 -24.50 6.37
CA GLY A 72 7.91 -24.64 6.95
C GLY A 72 8.09 -25.82 7.92
N GLN A 73 7.18 -26.78 7.93
CA GLN A 73 7.34 -28.07 8.63
C GLN A 73 7.48 -29.21 7.63
N GLN A 74 8.63 -29.28 6.95
CA GLN A 74 9.18 -30.52 6.38
C GLN A 74 10.68 -30.56 6.70
#